data_AF-A0A177WUL9-F1
#
_entry.id   AF-A0A177WUL9-F1
#
_cell.length_a   1.000
_cell.length_b   1.000
_cell.length_c   1.000
_cell.angle_alpha   90.00
_cell.angle_beta   90.00
_cell.angle_gamma   90.00
#
_symmetry.space_group_name_H-M   'P 1'
#
loop_
_entity.id
_entity.type
_entity.pdbx_description
1 polymer ?
#
loop_
_entity_poly.entity_id
_entity_poly.type
_entity_poly.pdbx_seq_one_letter_code
_entity_poly.pdbx_strand_id
1 'polypeptide(L)'
;MFSSIETSLVRLKVSSQAKLADEERIENRKRNVLILILHHLQAHGYLSSVEKLQSETNLSLRKVTAADNMDLINIVQEFESYYQFKFGKPAKLVRKNTGDDATQSLQHSKTVYTANESPHRESALNTRGPPLPKISKQLHSSSSLFPKYQEKPLISPTGFIEHANTKPSTSGSNEPKQHDHISAVGTKVTCKSIANEHQLSTKSGSVVSVAPAAEMSDQNMHTKDDYDQKLLKPMPDYANSEFRELAAIITRDIFVQNPNVKWSDIAGLASSKRLIKEAIVFPIKFPSLFTGILKPWKGILMFGPPGTGKTMLAKAVATECQTTFFNISASSVVSKWRGDSEKLVRVLFELARYHAPSTIFLDELESIMGQRTSDGGEHEGSRRMKTELLIQMDGLAKGNEHVFLLGASNLPWDLDVAMLRRLEKRILIDLPDKDSRKTIFQSLLPADMIDDSDVRVVGDLDYEALASLTKGYSGSDINLVCREAAMRPLRKIFDKLEAVSNKQIEASVSTASVLDYIQNETGGTEIARDAISQHDVVEAIRTTNPTCDVSLEKKYQDWQKSFSSV
;
A
#
# COMPACT_ATOMS: atom_id res chain seq x y z
N MET A 1 25.03 -35.22 10.89
CA MET A 1 24.58 -35.67 9.56
C MET A 1 23.08 -36.02 9.54
N PHE A 2 22.61 -36.97 10.36
CA PHE A 2 21.20 -37.42 10.43
C PHE A 2 20.10 -36.34 10.35
N SER A 3 20.17 -35.28 11.17
CA SER A 3 19.19 -34.17 11.14
C SER A 3 19.01 -33.50 9.76
N SER A 4 20.04 -33.50 8.90
CA SER A 4 19.95 -32.96 7.54
C SER A 4 19.24 -33.90 6.55
N ILE A 5 19.17 -35.19 6.87
CA ILE A 5 18.43 -36.21 6.11
C ILE A 5 16.96 -36.20 6.55
N GLU A 6 16.72 -36.07 7.85
CA GLU A 6 15.38 -35.96 8.43
C GLU A 6 14.64 -34.71 7.92
N THR A 7 15.31 -33.55 7.91
CA THR A 7 14.73 -32.30 7.36
C THR A 7 14.54 -32.33 5.83
N SER A 8 15.33 -33.12 5.08
CA SER A 8 15.11 -33.30 3.64
C SER A 8 13.96 -34.27 3.35
N LEU A 9 13.80 -35.34 4.14
CA LEU A 9 12.65 -36.25 4.09
C LEU A 9 11.32 -35.53 4.42
N VAL A 10 11.31 -34.65 5.44
CA VAL A 10 10.12 -33.83 5.75
C VAL A 10 9.76 -32.93 4.57
N ARG A 11 10.73 -32.26 3.94
CA ARG A 11 10.49 -31.42 2.74
C ARG A 11 9.97 -32.23 1.55
N LEU A 12 10.51 -33.43 1.32
CA LEU A 12 10.01 -34.34 0.28
C LEU A 12 8.57 -34.81 0.56
N LYS A 13 8.25 -35.13 1.81
CA LYS A 13 6.90 -35.52 2.22
C LYS A 13 5.88 -34.40 2.02
N VAL A 14 6.21 -33.17 2.43
CA VAL A 14 5.36 -31.98 2.21
C VAL A 14 5.19 -31.68 0.71
N SER A 15 6.26 -31.76 -0.09
CA SER A 15 6.17 -31.56 -1.54
C SER A 15 5.32 -32.64 -2.23
N SER A 16 5.36 -33.88 -1.76
CA SER A 16 4.49 -34.96 -2.24
C SER A 16 3.02 -34.72 -1.88
N GLN A 17 2.73 -34.33 -0.63
CA GLN A 17 1.38 -33.98 -0.20
C GLN A 17 0.80 -32.79 -0.96
N ALA A 18 1.60 -31.77 -1.27
CA ALA A 18 1.17 -30.63 -2.08
C ALA A 18 0.77 -31.05 -3.51
N LYS A 19 1.54 -31.94 -4.15
CA LYS A 19 1.21 -32.49 -5.48
C LYS A 19 -0.08 -33.30 -5.46
N LEU A 20 -0.24 -34.21 -4.49
CA LEU A 20 -1.45 -35.01 -4.33
C LEU A 20 -2.68 -34.14 -4.11
N ALA A 21 -2.56 -33.05 -3.33
CA ALA A 21 -3.65 -32.10 -3.13
C ALA A 21 -4.00 -31.30 -4.41
N ASP A 22 -3.02 -30.95 -5.25
CA ASP A 22 -3.28 -30.30 -6.54
C ASP A 22 -3.85 -31.27 -7.59
N GLU A 23 -3.44 -32.55 -7.57
CA GLU A 23 -4.05 -33.61 -8.37
C GLU A 23 -5.53 -33.82 -7.95
N GLU A 24 -5.82 -33.93 -6.65
CA GLU A 24 -7.18 -34.01 -6.11
C GLU A 24 -8.04 -32.78 -6.48
N ARG A 25 -7.47 -31.56 -6.41
CA ARG A 25 -8.14 -30.33 -6.85
C ARG A 25 -8.47 -30.38 -8.36
N ILE A 26 -7.59 -30.94 -9.18
CA ILE A 26 -7.82 -31.10 -10.63
C ILE A 26 -8.91 -32.15 -10.88
N GLU A 27 -8.93 -33.26 -10.14
CA GLU A 27 -9.98 -34.28 -10.26
C GLU A 27 -11.35 -33.78 -9.80
N ASN A 28 -11.42 -33.09 -8.66
CA ASN A 28 -12.66 -32.47 -8.20
C ASN A 28 -13.16 -31.38 -9.16
N ARG A 29 -12.27 -30.61 -9.81
CA ARG A 29 -12.67 -29.70 -10.91
C ARG A 29 -13.26 -30.45 -12.11
N LYS A 30 -12.66 -31.56 -12.55
CA LYS A 30 -13.21 -32.41 -13.63
C LYS A 30 -14.60 -32.96 -13.24
N ARG A 31 -14.75 -33.48 -12.02
CA ARG A 31 -16.03 -33.96 -11.47
C ARG A 31 -17.11 -32.87 -11.49
N ASN A 32 -16.79 -31.65 -11.05
CA ASN A 32 -17.75 -30.55 -11.03
C ASN A 32 -18.19 -30.12 -12.44
N VAL A 33 -17.27 -30.09 -13.41
CA VAL A 33 -17.62 -29.83 -14.83
C VAL A 33 -18.53 -30.91 -15.41
N LEU A 34 -18.29 -32.19 -15.09
CA LEU A 34 -19.16 -33.29 -15.51
C LEU A 34 -20.57 -33.19 -14.91
N ILE A 35 -20.72 -32.72 -13.67
CA ILE A 35 -22.03 -32.49 -13.03
C ILE A 35 -22.79 -31.36 -13.75
N LEU A 36 -22.12 -30.26 -14.10
CA LEU A 36 -22.72 -29.17 -14.87
C LEU A 36 -23.17 -29.62 -16.28
N ILE A 37 -22.36 -30.45 -16.95
CA ILE A 37 -22.73 -31.06 -18.25
C ILE A 37 -23.94 -31.99 -18.10
N LEU A 38 -23.96 -32.85 -17.08
CA LEU A 38 -25.10 -33.74 -16.81
C LEU A 38 -26.40 -32.95 -16.54
N HIS A 39 -26.32 -31.87 -15.76
CA HIS A 39 -27.47 -31.00 -15.49
C HIS A 39 -27.97 -30.28 -16.76
N HIS A 40 -27.05 -29.73 -17.57
CA HIS A 40 -27.37 -29.08 -18.84
C HIS A 40 -28.03 -30.06 -19.84
N LEU A 41 -27.51 -31.28 -19.96
CA LEU A 41 -28.10 -32.33 -20.80
C LEU A 41 -29.49 -32.74 -20.32
N GLN A 42 -29.73 -32.82 -19.01
CA GLN A 42 -31.06 -33.10 -18.46
C GLN A 42 -32.04 -31.96 -18.75
N ALA A 43 -31.63 -30.70 -18.56
CA ALA A 43 -32.47 -29.53 -18.84
C ALA A 43 -32.91 -29.43 -20.31
N HIS A 44 -32.08 -29.93 -21.24
CA HIS A 44 -32.38 -29.98 -22.68
C HIS A 44 -32.99 -31.32 -23.13
N GLY A 45 -33.39 -32.20 -22.20
CA GLY A 45 -34.13 -33.42 -22.49
C GLY A 45 -33.32 -34.59 -23.06
N TYR A 46 -31.97 -34.53 -23.06
CA TYR A 46 -31.10 -35.58 -23.61
C TYR A 46 -30.93 -36.78 -22.65
N LEU A 47 -32.05 -37.38 -22.21
CA LEU A 47 -32.10 -38.37 -21.14
C LEU A 47 -31.17 -39.59 -21.38
N SER A 48 -31.17 -40.17 -22.59
CA SER A 48 -30.30 -41.31 -22.91
C SER A 48 -28.80 -40.96 -22.88
N SER A 49 -28.44 -39.70 -23.14
CA SER A 49 -27.07 -39.21 -22.99
C SER A 49 -26.71 -38.99 -21.53
N VAL A 50 -27.67 -38.54 -20.70
CA VAL A 50 -27.50 -38.42 -19.24
C VAL A 50 -27.28 -39.81 -18.62
N GLU A 51 -28.13 -40.80 -18.94
CA GLU A 51 -28.00 -42.17 -18.40
C GLU A 51 -26.65 -42.81 -18.76
N LYS A 52 -26.21 -42.67 -20.01
CA LYS A 52 -24.91 -43.17 -20.45
C LYS A 52 -23.74 -42.44 -19.79
N LEU A 53 -23.79 -41.11 -19.67
CA LEU A 53 -22.73 -40.34 -19.02
C LEU A 53 -22.70 -40.60 -17.51
N GLN A 54 -23.83 -40.85 -16.85
CA GLN A 54 -23.87 -41.28 -15.45
C GLN A 54 -23.24 -42.66 -15.24
N SER A 55 -23.48 -43.63 -16.13
CA SER A 55 -22.87 -44.96 -16.01
C SER A 55 -21.37 -44.97 -16.31
N GLU A 56 -20.90 -44.17 -17.27
CA GLU A 56 -19.47 -44.00 -17.58
C GLU A 56 -18.70 -43.22 -16.51
N THR A 57 -19.32 -42.26 -15.82
CA THR A 57 -18.66 -41.42 -14.80
C THR A 57 -18.87 -41.88 -13.35
N ASN A 58 -19.81 -42.80 -13.11
CA ASN A 58 -20.27 -43.22 -11.78
C ASN A 58 -20.74 -42.04 -10.90
N LEU A 59 -21.29 -41.00 -11.52
CA LEU A 59 -21.90 -39.84 -10.87
C LEU A 59 -23.42 -39.94 -10.94
N SER A 60 -24.11 -39.65 -9.84
CA SER A 60 -25.58 -39.68 -9.78
C SER A 60 -26.13 -38.35 -9.29
N LEU A 61 -26.99 -37.74 -10.11
CA LEU A 61 -27.66 -36.46 -9.82
C LEU A 61 -28.60 -36.54 -8.61
N ARG A 62 -28.90 -37.74 -8.09
CA ARG A 62 -29.61 -37.94 -6.82
C ARG A 62 -28.73 -37.71 -5.58
N LYS A 63 -27.42 -37.55 -5.73
CA LYS A 63 -26.45 -37.37 -4.65
C LYS A 63 -25.74 -36.01 -4.67
N VAL A 64 -25.66 -35.36 -5.83
CA VAL A 64 -25.04 -34.05 -6.00
C VAL A 64 -25.80 -33.27 -7.06
N THR A 65 -26.22 -32.04 -6.72
CA THR A 65 -26.81 -31.07 -7.64
C THR A 65 -25.81 -29.96 -7.96
N ALA A 66 -26.08 -29.18 -9.02
CA ALA A 66 -25.47 -27.86 -9.15
C ALA A 66 -26.01 -26.91 -8.06
N ALA A 67 -25.31 -25.81 -7.81
CA ALA A 67 -25.83 -24.70 -7.00
C ALA A 67 -26.69 -23.78 -7.89
N ASP A 68 -27.72 -23.15 -7.32
CA ASP A 68 -28.75 -22.40 -8.06
C ASP A 68 -28.20 -21.22 -8.90
N ASN A 69 -26.98 -20.77 -8.59
CA ASN A 69 -26.28 -19.69 -9.28
C ASN A 69 -25.26 -20.17 -10.33
N MET A 70 -25.17 -21.46 -10.63
CA MET A 70 -24.13 -22.06 -11.48
C MET A 70 -24.72 -22.81 -12.68
N ASP A 71 -24.75 -22.16 -13.85
CA ASP A 71 -25.14 -22.76 -15.13
C ASP A 71 -23.97 -22.82 -16.13
N LEU A 72 -23.95 -23.87 -16.95
CA LEU A 72 -22.91 -24.15 -17.94
C LEU A 72 -22.90 -23.12 -19.09
N ILE A 73 -24.06 -22.64 -19.54
CA ILE A 73 -24.15 -21.64 -20.62
C ILE A 73 -23.63 -20.29 -20.13
N ASN A 74 -24.01 -19.87 -18.93
CA ASN A 74 -23.49 -18.64 -18.31
C ASN A 74 -21.97 -18.68 -18.16
N ILE A 75 -21.40 -19.81 -17.70
CA ILE A 75 -19.93 -19.98 -17.55
C ILE A 75 -19.22 -19.92 -18.91
N VAL A 76 -19.79 -20.51 -19.95
CA VAL A 76 -19.21 -20.45 -21.31
C VAL A 76 -19.29 -19.02 -21.86
N GLN A 77 -20.44 -18.35 -21.72
CA GLN A 77 -20.63 -16.97 -22.18
C GLN A 77 -19.72 -15.98 -21.45
N GLU A 78 -19.49 -16.14 -20.15
CA GLU A 78 -18.53 -15.33 -19.39
C GLU A 78 -17.09 -15.56 -19.90
N PHE A 79 -16.71 -16.82 -20.16
CA PHE A 79 -15.40 -17.15 -20.71
C PHE A 79 -15.18 -16.60 -22.13
N GLU A 80 -16.17 -16.70 -23.01
CA GLU A 80 -16.09 -16.11 -24.36
C GLU A 80 -15.98 -14.59 -24.30
N SER A 81 -16.79 -13.95 -23.44
CA SER A 81 -16.75 -12.49 -23.22
C SER A 81 -15.38 -12.04 -22.68
N TYR A 82 -14.85 -12.74 -21.68
CA TYR A 82 -13.51 -12.53 -21.11
C TYR A 82 -12.42 -12.69 -22.18
N TYR A 83 -12.49 -13.74 -22.99
CA TYR A 83 -11.49 -14.02 -24.02
C TYR A 83 -11.53 -12.97 -25.14
N GLN A 84 -12.73 -12.54 -25.57
CA GLN A 84 -12.90 -11.50 -26.58
C GLN A 84 -12.42 -10.14 -26.11
N PHE A 85 -12.77 -9.75 -24.87
CA PHE A 85 -12.26 -8.53 -24.24
C PHE A 85 -10.73 -8.54 -24.15
N LYS A 86 -10.13 -9.65 -23.70
CA LYS A 86 -8.69 -9.75 -23.42
C LYS A 86 -7.81 -9.93 -24.66
N PHE A 87 -8.32 -10.52 -25.73
CA PHE A 87 -7.51 -10.90 -26.90
C PHE A 87 -8.03 -10.32 -28.24
N GLY A 88 -9.04 -9.43 -28.21
CA GLY A 88 -9.59 -8.75 -29.39
C GLY A 88 -10.26 -9.67 -30.41
N LYS A 89 -10.59 -10.92 -30.01
CA LYS A 89 -11.12 -11.97 -30.90
C LYS A 89 -11.93 -13.00 -30.11
N PRO A 90 -13.01 -13.58 -30.66
CA PRO A 90 -13.81 -14.58 -29.96
C PRO A 90 -13.00 -15.84 -29.65
N ALA A 91 -13.40 -16.56 -28.59
CA ALA A 91 -12.79 -17.83 -28.22
C ALA A 91 -13.04 -18.89 -29.31
N LYS A 92 -12.05 -19.77 -29.55
CA LYS A 92 -12.22 -20.93 -30.41
C LYS A 92 -12.39 -22.18 -29.55
N LEU A 93 -13.60 -22.36 -29.02
CA LEU A 93 -13.95 -23.50 -28.15
C LEU A 93 -13.85 -24.85 -28.88
N VAL A 94 -14.15 -24.87 -30.18
CA VAL A 94 -14.09 -26.04 -31.05
C VAL A 94 -13.18 -25.80 -32.25
N ARG A 95 -12.54 -26.88 -32.72
CA ARG A 95 -11.83 -26.93 -34.00
C ARG A 95 -12.61 -27.84 -34.94
N LYS A 96 -12.96 -27.36 -36.14
CA LYS A 96 -13.52 -28.23 -37.18
C LYS A 96 -12.44 -29.22 -37.63
N ASN A 97 -12.70 -30.52 -37.47
CA ASN A 97 -11.92 -31.54 -38.15
C ASN A 97 -12.25 -31.49 -39.65
N THR A 98 -11.21 -31.39 -40.47
CA THR A 98 -11.29 -31.46 -41.94
C THR A 98 -10.60 -32.73 -42.37
N GLY A 99 -11.40 -33.78 -42.56
CA GLY A 99 -10.97 -35.13 -42.89
C GLY A 99 -12.16 -36.05 -42.64
N ASP A 100 -12.60 -36.73 -43.69
CA ASP A 100 -13.69 -37.68 -43.65
C ASP A 100 -13.21 -39.00 -43.03
N ASP A 101 -13.94 -39.50 -42.03
CA ASP A 101 -14.21 -40.93 -41.79
C ASP A 101 -14.93 -41.11 -40.46
N ALA A 102 -16.19 -41.56 -40.53
CA ALA A 102 -17.07 -41.71 -39.37
C ALA A 102 -17.56 -43.16 -39.19
N THR A 103 -16.66 -44.15 -39.25
CA THR A 103 -16.91 -45.52 -38.76
C THR A 103 -15.62 -46.31 -38.53
N GLN A 104 -15.27 -46.59 -37.27
CA GLN A 104 -15.18 -47.97 -36.75
C GLN A 104 -14.90 -48.03 -35.24
N SER A 105 -15.09 -49.22 -34.67
CA SER A 105 -15.21 -49.55 -33.24
C SER A 105 -13.93 -49.35 -32.39
N LEU A 106 -14.13 -49.21 -31.08
CA LEU A 106 -13.07 -49.34 -30.08
C LEU A 106 -12.33 -50.68 -30.21
N GLN A 107 -11.00 -50.65 -30.17
CA GLN A 107 -10.16 -51.63 -29.45
C GLN A 107 -8.89 -50.93 -28.94
N HIS A 108 -8.05 -51.65 -28.18
CA HIS A 108 -7.12 -51.07 -27.22
C HIS A 108 -5.63 -51.27 -27.58
N SER A 109 -4.80 -50.36 -27.08
CA SER A 109 -3.35 -50.52 -26.78
C SER A 109 -2.26 -50.33 -27.87
N LYS A 110 -1.24 -49.58 -27.44
CA LYS A 110 0.22 -49.80 -27.58
C LYS A 110 0.92 -49.83 -28.96
N THR A 111 1.66 -48.74 -29.20
CA THR A 111 3.08 -48.67 -29.61
C THR A 111 3.57 -49.19 -30.98
N VAL A 112 3.94 -48.21 -31.83
CA VAL A 112 5.30 -47.99 -32.42
C VAL A 112 5.75 -48.80 -33.67
N TYR A 113 6.52 -48.09 -34.52
CA TYR A 113 7.33 -48.48 -35.70
C TYR A 113 6.66 -48.74 -37.08
N THR A 114 6.78 -47.71 -37.94
CA THR A 114 7.28 -47.72 -39.34
C THR A 114 6.96 -48.90 -40.29
N ALA A 115 6.40 -48.58 -41.47
CA ALA A 115 7.10 -48.67 -42.77
C ALA A 115 6.23 -48.15 -43.95
N ASN A 116 6.85 -48.11 -45.14
CA ASN A 116 6.31 -47.81 -46.48
C ASN A 116 5.13 -48.75 -46.88
N GLU A 117 4.40 -48.58 -48.00
CA GLU A 117 4.71 -47.88 -49.26
C GLU A 117 3.47 -47.42 -50.06
N SER A 118 3.69 -46.65 -51.13
CA SER A 118 2.70 -46.28 -52.18
C SER A 118 2.57 -47.43 -53.22
N PRO A 119 1.89 -47.30 -54.40
CA PRO A 119 1.06 -46.23 -54.98
C PRO A 119 -0.33 -46.79 -55.46
N HIS A 120 -1.15 -46.31 -56.43
CA HIS A 120 -0.96 -45.59 -57.71
C HIS A 120 -2.32 -45.12 -58.32
N ARG A 121 -2.34 -43.99 -59.07
CA ARG A 121 -3.08 -43.71 -60.35
C ARG A 121 -4.63 -43.75 -60.35
N GLU A 122 -5.41 -43.23 -61.32
CA GLU A 122 -5.39 -42.20 -62.40
C GLU A 122 -6.87 -42.05 -62.89
N SER A 123 -7.40 -41.02 -63.56
CA SER A 123 -6.96 -39.69 -64.04
C SER A 123 -8.20 -38.74 -64.04
N ALA A 124 -8.13 -37.40 -64.17
CA ALA A 124 -8.11 -36.57 -65.41
C ALA A 124 -9.23 -36.86 -66.45
N LEU A 125 -9.72 -35.90 -67.25
CA LEU A 125 -9.45 -34.45 -67.39
C LEU A 125 -10.74 -33.65 -66.96
N ASN A 126 -11.06 -32.38 -67.27
CA ASN A 126 -10.54 -31.26 -68.08
C ASN A 126 -11.05 -29.92 -67.43
N THR A 127 -11.02 -28.68 -67.93
CA THR A 127 -10.87 -28.09 -69.27
C THR A 127 -10.21 -26.68 -69.24
N ARG A 128 -10.06 -26.07 -70.42
CA ARG A 128 -9.51 -24.74 -70.80
C ARG A 128 -10.42 -23.57 -70.37
N GLY A 129 -9.99 -22.32 -70.11
CA GLY A 129 -8.72 -21.57 -70.33
C GLY A 129 -8.92 -20.37 -71.31
N PRO A 130 -8.00 -19.37 -71.49
CA PRO A 130 -6.72 -19.05 -70.81
C PRO A 130 -6.58 -17.52 -70.39
N PRO A 131 -5.51 -16.71 -70.65
CA PRO A 131 -4.47 -16.43 -69.62
C PRO A 131 -3.95 -14.96 -69.42
N LEU A 132 -3.38 -14.71 -68.22
CA LEU A 132 -2.10 -14.01 -67.87
C LEU A 132 -1.78 -12.57 -68.39
N PRO A 133 -0.99 -11.76 -67.61
CA PRO A 133 0.49 -11.88 -67.62
C PRO A 133 1.16 -12.50 -66.37
N LYS A 134 2.48 -12.71 -66.47
CA LYS A 134 3.43 -13.21 -65.45
C LYS A 134 4.81 -12.58 -65.74
N ILE A 135 5.79 -12.79 -64.82
CA ILE A 135 7.27 -12.71 -64.94
C ILE A 135 7.89 -11.76 -63.88
N SER A 136 8.93 -12.13 -63.12
CA SER A 136 9.42 -13.48 -62.76
C SER A 136 10.32 -13.49 -61.51
N LYS A 137 10.18 -14.56 -60.72
CA LYS A 137 11.23 -15.31 -59.99
C LYS A 137 12.65 -14.70 -59.89
N GLN A 138 13.21 -14.74 -58.68
CA GLN A 138 14.12 -15.84 -58.32
C GLN A 138 13.91 -16.29 -56.86
N LEU A 139 14.16 -17.57 -56.61
CA LEU A 139 14.29 -18.18 -55.28
C LEU A 139 15.73 -18.66 -55.17
N HIS A 140 16.36 -18.52 -54.01
CA HIS A 140 17.24 -19.57 -53.48
C HIS A 140 17.13 -19.61 -51.95
N SER A 141 17.45 -20.77 -51.39
CA SER A 141 17.11 -21.17 -50.02
C SER A 141 18.34 -21.47 -49.18
N SER A 142 18.39 -21.00 -47.92
CA SER A 142 19.09 -21.70 -46.85
C SER A 142 18.69 -21.25 -45.43
N SER A 143 18.20 -22.23 -44.67
CA SER A 143 18.47 -22.49 -43.25
C SER A 143 18.98 -21.41 -42.27
N SER A 144 18.26 -21.34 -41.14
CA SER A 144 18.78 -21.52 -39.75
C SER A 144 19.52 -20.41 -38.98
N LEU A 145 18.91 -20.08 -37.83
CA LEU A 145 19.51 -20.02 -36.47
C LEU A 145 20.53 -18.91 -36.09
N PHE A 146 20.06 -18.03 -35.19
CA PHE A 146 20.78 -17.32 -34.10
C PHE A 146 22.14 -16.64 -34.36
N PRO A 147 22.25 -15.31 -34.14
CA PRO A 147 23.53 -14.67 -33.84
C PRO A 147 24.13 -15.21 -32.54
N LYS A 148 25.38 -15.68 -32.59
CA LYS A 148 26.15 -16.03 -31.38
C LYS A 148 26.59 -14.76 -30.65
N TYR A 149 26.47 -14.76 -29.33
CA TYR A 149 27.22 -13.82 -28.48
C TYR A 149 28.72 -14.08 -28.63
N GLN A 150 29.52 -13.02 -28.61
CA GLN A 150 30.97 -13.08 -28.43
C GLN A 150 31.31 -12.58 -27.02
N GLU A 151 31.96 -13.44 -26.24
CA GLU A 151 32.51 -13.06 -24.93
C GLU A 151 33.84 -12.29 -25.11
N LYS A 152 34.11 -11.34 -24.21
CA LYS A 152 35.41 -10.66 -24.09
C LYS A 152 35.92 -10.78 -22.65
N PRO A 153 37.17 -11.22 -22.41
CA PRO A 153 37.66 -11.48 -21.06
C PRO A 153 38.30 -10.24 -20.40
N LEU A 154 38.08 -10.11 -19.09
CA LEU A 154 38.84 -9.32 -18.13
C LEU A 154 38.98 -10.20 -16.88
N ILE A 155 40.10 -10.88 -16.67
CA ILE A 155 41.31 -10.39 -15.97
C ILE A 155 40.99 -10.00 -14.52
N SER A 156 41.44 -10.83 -13.59
CA SER A 156 41.42 -10.61 -12.14
C SER A 156 42.84 -10.38 -11.60
N PRO A 157 43.04 -9.56 -10.55
CA PRO A 157 44.34 -9.37 -9.92
C PRO A 157 44.40 -9.93 -8.48
N THR A 158 45.31 -10.87 -8.23
CA THR A 158 46.05 -11.03 -6.95
C THR A 158 47.22 -12.00 -7.15
N GLY A 159 48.43 -11.60 -6.76
CA GLY A 159 49.65 -12.42 -6.83
C GLY A 159 50.76 -11.77 -6.01
N PHE A 160 51.32 -12.51 -5.05
CA PHE A 160 52.22 -12.00 -4.02
C PHE A 160 53.63 -11.63 -4.53
N ILE A 161 54.32 -10.79 -3.75
CA ILE A 161 55.78 -10.71 -3.68
C ILE A 161 56.20 -11.24 -2.30
N GLU A 162 57.26 -12.04 -2.24
CA GLU A 162 57.88 -12.50 -0.98
C GLU A 162 58.84 -11.46 -0.41
N HIS A 163 58.98 -11.39 0.92
CA HIS A 163 60.30 -11.40 1.56
C HIS A 163 60.23 -11.62 3.10
N ALA A 164 60.97 -12.65 3.55
CA ALA A 164 61.74 -12.75 4.80
C ALA A 164 61.11 -12.57 6.22
N ASN A 165 61.42 -13.58 7.05
CA ASN A 165 61.85 -13.53 8.46
C ASN A 165 60.86 -13.48 9.66
N THR A 166 60.91 -14.61 10.41
CA THR A 166 61.02 -14.76 11.88
C THR A 166 59.90 -14.28 12.84
N LYS A 167 59.17 -15.29 13.35
CA LYS A 167 58.67 -15.43 14.75
C LYS A 167 59.87 -15.61 15.75
N PRO A 168 59.72 -15.66 17.11
CA PRO A 168 58.53 -16.02 17.91
C PRO A 168 58.33 -15.28 19.27
N SER A 169 57.49 -15.87 20.14
CA SER A 169 57.18 -15.58 21.57
C SER A 169 56.26 -14.37 21.85
N THR A 170 55.21 -14.36 22.72
CA THR A 170 54.56 -15.22 23.77
C THR A 170 54.75 -14.82 25.25
N SER A 171 53.62 -14.78 25.98
CA SER A 171 53.44 -14.69 27.46
C SER A 171 53.69 -13.32 28.12
N GLY A 172 53.12 -13.11 29.33
CA GLY A 172 53.42 -11.96 30.19
C GLY A 172 52.21 -11.26 30.83
N SER A 173 51.70 -11.78 31.94
CA SER A 173 50.67 -11.16 32.80
C SER A 173 51.17 -9.94 33.60
N ASN A 174 50.30 -8.95 33.90
CA ASN A 174 49.97 -8.51 35.28
C ASN A 174 49.24 -7.13 35.36
N GLU A 175 48.44 -6.98 36.42
CA GLU A 175 47.84 -5.75 37.01
C GLU A 175 48.75 -5.20 38.16
N PRO A 176 48.40 -4.12 38.93
CA PRO A 176 47.51 -2.94 38.72
C PRO A 176 48.20 -1.60 39.13
N LYS A 177 47.40 -0.54 39.41
CA LYS A 177 47.69 0.71 40.21
C LYS A 177 48.32 1.91 39.47
N GLN A 178 48.13 3.18 39.85
CA GLN A 178 47.13 3.88 40.72
C GLN A 178 47.17 5.42 40.47
N HIS A 179 46.02 6.11 40.59
CA HIS A 179 45.87 7.57 40.83
C HIS A 179 46.48 8.55 39.77
N ASP A 180 46.13 9.84 39.68
CA ASP A 180 45.57 10.79 40.67
C ASP A 180 44.39 11.67 40.16
N HIS A 181 43.74 12.36 41.11
CA HIS A 181 42.76 13.43 40.84
C HIS A 181 43.42 14.81 40.70
N ILE A 182 42.74 15.77 40.06
CA ILE A 182 42.53 17.14 40.60
C ILE A 182 41.44 17.87 39.78
N SER A 183 40.74 18.82 40.42
CA SER A 183 39.60 19.59 39.89
C SER A 183 40.04 21.00 39.42
N ALA A 184 39.57 21.50 38.27
CA ALA A 184 38.38 22.35 38.05
C ALA A 184 38.59 23.87 38.29
N VAL A 185 37.68 24.69 37.72
CA VAL A 185 37.67 26.18 37.71
C VAL A 185 38.81 26.80 36.85
N GLY A 186 38.62 27.87 36.06
CA GLY A 186 37.41 28.62 35.69
C GLY A 186 37.72 30.09 35.28
N THR A 187 36.71 30.81 34.77
CA THR A 187 36.64 32.29 34.70
C THR A 187 37.37 33.07 33.57
N LYS A 188 36.66 33.26 32.44
CA LYS A 188 36.11 34.56 31.92
C LYS A 188 37.09 35.67 31.41
N VAL A 189 36.49 36.69 30.74
CA VAL A 189 36.99 38.05 30.35
C VAL A 189 38.16 38.13 29.32
N THR A 190 38.32 39.16 28.45
CA THR A 190 37.52 40.36 28.06
C THR A 190 37.74 40.69 26.57
N CYS A 191 36.84 41.44 25.92
CA CYS A 191 37.13 42.13 24.65
C CYS A 191 37.94 43.43 24.86
N LYS A 192 38.84 43.77 23.94
CA LYS A 192 39.31 45.16 23.69
C LYS A 192 39.56 45.38 22.19
N SER A 193 39.41 46.63 21.75
CA SER A 193 39.60 47.09 20.37
C SER A 193 40.79 48.07 20.30
N ILE A 194 41.44 48.16 19.13
CA ILE A 194 42.32 49.25 18.63
C ILE A 194 42.55 48.99 17.12
N ALA A 195 42.92 50.03 16.35
CA ALA A 195 42.82 50.04 14.89
C ALA A 195 44.14 50.40 14.14
N ASN A 196 44.02 50.50 12.81
CA ASN A 196 44.92 51.08 11.78
C ASN A 196 45.91 50.16 11.03
N GLU A 197 45.56 49.95 9.75
CA GLU A 197 46.36 50.08 8.51
C GLU A 197 47.89 49.81 8.53
N HIS A 198 48.35 48.86 7.70
CA HIS A 198 48.84 49.19 6.34
C HIS A 198 48.98 47.96 5.42
N GLN A 199 49.36 48.20 4.16
CA GLN A 199 49.32 47.28 3.01
C GLN A 199 50.46 46.24 2.96
N LEU A 200 50.17 44.99 2.57
CA LEU A 200 50.75 44.35 1.38
C LEU A 200 50.00 43.06 0.97
N SER A 201 50.29 42.51 -0.21
CA SER A 201 49.54 41.41 -0.85
C SER A 201 50.39 40.18 -1.15
N THR A 202 49.95 39.00 -0.71
CA THR A 202 50.16 37.71 -1.41
C THR A 202 49.09 36.66 -1.03
N LYS A 203 48.84 35.74 -1.96
CA LYS A 203 47.92 34.58 -1.90
C LYS A 203 48.38 33.53 -0.84
N SER A 204 47.57 32.60 -0.32
CA SER A 204 46.18 32.18 -0.61
C SER A 204 45.55 31.41 0.57
N GLY A 205 44.24 31.55 0.76
CA GLY A 205 43.41 30.64 1.56
C GLY A 205 41.93 30.93 1.31
N SER A 206 41.16 29.97 0.79
CA SER A 206 39.78 30.23 0.34
C SER A 206 38.76 29.99 1.46
N VAL A 207 38.17 31.07 1.97
CA VAL A 207 37.04 31.04 2.91
C VAL A 207 35.78 31.43 2.13
N VAL A 208 34.75 30.58 2.16
CA VAL A 208 33.47 30.88 1.50
C VAL A 208 32.68 31.87 2.36
N SER A 209 32.57 33.11 1.90
CA SER A 209 31.68 34.11 2.48
C SER A 209 30.23 33.85 2.05
N VAL A 210 29.32 33.79 3.02
CA VAL A 210 27.87 33.81 2.75
C VAL A 210 27.46 35.26 2.52
N ALA A 211 27.09 35.59 1.29
CA ALA A 211 26.44 36.86 0.99
C ALA A 211 24.96 36.81 1.43
N PRO A 212 24.39 37.88 1.99
CA PRO A 212 22.95 37.98 2.17
C PRO A 212 22.28 38.04 0.79
N ALA A 213 21.22 37.26 0.58
CA ALA A 213 20.37 37.41 -0.58
C ALA A 213 19.61 38.74 -0.49
N ALA A 214 19.34 39.36 -1.64
CA ALA A 214 18.77 40.71 -1.71
C ALA A 214 17.38 40.80 -1.06
N GLU A 215 17.12 41.93 -0.40
CA GLU A 215 15.80 42.30 0.12
C GLU A 215 14.83 42.48 -1.07
N MET A 216 13.84 41.59 -1.19
CA MET A 216 12.66 41.85 -2.01
C MET A 216 11.66 42.65 -1.18
N SER A 217 11.24 43.80 -1.71
CA SER A 217 10.36 44.75 -1.04
C SER A 217 8.94 44.21 -0.87
N ASP A 218 8.38 44.36 0.35
CA ASP A 218 6.97 44.08 0.67
C ASP A 218 6.00 45.02 -0.09
N GLN A 219 5.64 44.65 -1.33
CA GLN A 219 4.38 45.05 -1.99
C GLN A 219 3.90 43.98 -2.97
N ASN A 220 3.23 42.94 -2.47
CA ASN A 220 2.14 42.29 -3.22
C ASN A 220 1.22 41.47 -2.29
N MET A 221 -0.04 41.87 -2.21
CA MET A 221 -1.07 41.16 -1.45
C MET A 221 -1.64 40.03 -2.31
N HIS A 222 -0.97 38.87 -2.34
CA HIS A 222 -1.44 37.71 -3.10
C HIS A 222 -2.84 37.31 -2.62
N THR A 223 -3.82 37.44 -3.52
CA THR A 223 -5.18 36.93 -3.30
C THR A 223 -5.18 35.40 -3.38
N LYS A 224 -6.22 34.80 -2.81
CA LYS A 224 -6.33 33.34 -2.61
C LYS A 224 -6.34 32.55 -3.92
N ASP A 225 -6.78 33.20 -4.99
CA ASP A 225 -7.21 32.62 -6.26
C ASP A 225 -6.03 32.31 -7.22
N ASP A 226 -4.85 32.89 -6.95
CA ASP A 226 -3.62 32.72 -7.75
C ASP A 226 -3.03 31.29 -7.60
N TYR A 227 -3.32 30.62 -6.48
CA TYR A 227 -2.81 29.28 -6.18
C TYR A 227 -3.68 28.14 -6.74
N ASP A 228 -4.99 28.34 -6.88
CA ASP A 228 -5.90 27.35 -7.48
C ASP A 228 -5.60 27.13 -8.98
N GLN A 229 -4.91 28.07 -9.63
CA GLN A 229 -4.42 27.96 -11.00
C GLN A 229 -3.09 27.19 -11.14
N LYS A 230 -2.53 26.63 -10.06
CA LYS A 230 -1.45 25.61 -10.14
C LYS A 230 -2.01 24.25 -10.59
N LEU A 231 -2.81 24.28 -11.66
CA LEU A 231 -3.38 23.14 -12.36
C LEU A 231 -2.29 22.09 -12.60
N LEU A 232 -2.66 20.82 -12.41
CA LEU A 232 -1.82 19.71 -12.81
C LEU A 232 -1.36 19.93 -14.26
N LYS A 233 -0.04 19.85 -14.49
CA LYS A 233 0.54 19.75 -15.84
C LYS A 233 -0.32 18.75 -16.65
N PRO A 234 -0.71 19.06 -17.89
CA PRO A 234 -1.64 18.22 -18.64
C PRO A 234 -1.11 16.78 -18.68
N MET A 235 -2.01 15.80 -18.50
CA MET A 235 -1.62 14.38 -18.41
C MET A 235 -0.62 14.03 -19.52
N PRO A 236 0.53 13.41 -19.20
CA PRO A 236 1.57 13.15 -20.20
C PRO A 236 1.01 12.29 -21.33
N ASP A 237 1.41 12.58 -22.56
CA ASP A 237 0.77 12.04 -23.76
C ASP A 237 1.15 10.57 -23.99
N TYR A 238 0.42 9.70 -23.31
CA TYR A 238 0.57 8.26 -23.36
C TYR A 238 0.12 7.73 -24.73
N ALA A 239 1.07 7.49 -25.62
CA ALA A 239 0.87 6.87 -26.93
C ALA A 239 0.18 5.48 -26.88
N ASN A 240 0.13 4.83 -25.71
CA ASN A 240 -0.57 3.58 -25.46
C ASN A 240 -1.86 3.83 -24.66
N SER A 241 -3.03 3.45 -25.21
CA SER A 241 -4.34 3.60 -24.52
C SER A 241 -4.35 2.97 -23.13
N GLU A 242 -3.78 1.75 -22.99
CA GLU A 242 -3.66 1.08 -21.69
C GLU A 242 -2.99 1.96 -20.62
N PHE A 243 -1.92 2.67 -20.97
CA PHE A 243 -1.20 3.52 -20.01
C PHE A 243 -2.01 4.76 -19.66
N ARG A 244 -2.76 5.33 -20.63
CA ARG A 244 -3.69 6.45 -20.38
C ARG A 244 -4.84 6.04 -19.45
N GLU A 245 -5.38 4.84 -19.62
CA GLU A 245 -6.45 4.29 -18.78
C GLU A 245 -5.96 4.00 -17.35
N LEU A 246 -4.80 3.37 -17.20
CA LEU A 246 -4.17 3.13 -15.89
C LEU A 246 -3.75 4.44 -15.20
N ALA A 247 -3.29 5.43 -15.97
CA ALA A 247 -2.99 6.76 -15.45
C ALA A 247 -4.26 7.46 -14.96
N ALA A 248 -5.36 7.39 -15.72
CA ALA A 248 -6.64 7.94 -15.31
C ALA A 248 -7.24 7.26 -14.06
N ILE A 249 -6.84 6.03 -13.73
CA ILE A 249 -7.14 5.42 -12.42
C ILE A 249 -6.34 6.14 -11.32
N ILE A 250 -5.00 6.20 -11.45
CA ILE A 250 -4.12 6.82 -10.44
C ILE A 250 -4.44 8.30 -10.23
N THR A 251 -4.85 9.05 -11.26
CA THR A 251 -5.25 10.47 -11.16
C THR A 251 -6.39 10.70 -10.16
N ARG A 252 -7.23 9.69 -9.89
CA ARG A 252 -8.34 9.79 -8.91
C ARG A 252 -7.85 9.77 -7.46
N ASP A 253 -6.67 9.21 -7.23
CA ASP A 253 -6.00 9.13 -5.92
C ASP A 253 -4.99 10.28 -5.71
N ILE A 254 -4.87 11.20 -6.69
CA ILE A 254 -4.13 12.46 -6.55
C ILE A 254 -5.03 13.48 -5.83
N PHE A 255 -4.61 13.89 -4.64
CA PHE A 255 -5.21 15.04 -3.97
C PHE A 255 -4.66 16.32 -4.62
N VAL A 256 -5.41 16.83 -5.59
CA VAL A 256 -5.11 18.05 -6.34
C VAL A 256 -5.16 19.28 -5.44
N GLN A 257 -6.09 19.29 -4.48
CA GLN A 257 -6.18 20.29 -3.43
C GLN A 257 -5.38 19.84 -2.20
N ASN A 258 -4.66 20.77 -1.57
CA ASN A 258 -3.99 20.53 -0.30
C ASN A 258 -5.01 20.02 0.74
N PRO A 259 -4.71 18.98 1.54
CA PRO A 259 -5.70 18.33 2.42
C PRO A 259 -6.08 19.14 3.67
N ASN A 260 -5.78 20.45 3.70
CA ASN A 260 -6.16 21.46 4.70
C ASN A 260 -5.83 21.20 6.18
N VAL A 261 -5.12 20.11 6.50
CA VAL A 261 -4.50 19.86 7.81
C VAL A 261 -3.16 20.61 7.91
N LYS A 262 -2.89 21.28 9.03
CA LYS A 262 -1.65 22.02 9.35
C LYS A 262 -0.89 21.37 10.53
N TRP A 263 0.33 21.84 10.83
CA TRP A 263 1.07 21.36 12.01
C TRP A 263 0.43 21.69 13.37
N SER A 264 -0.44 22.70 13.41
CA SER A 264 -1.20 23.16 14.58
C SER A 264 -2.24 22.12 15.03
N ASP A 265 -2.89 21.50 14.06
CA ASP A 265 -4.13 20.72 14.26
C ASP A 265 -3.83 19.31 14.79
N ILE A 266 -2.55 18.93 14.76
CA ILE A 266 -2.01 17.71 15.33
C ILE A 266 -1.54 18.02 16.75
N ALA A 267 -2.14 17.43 17.78
CA ALA A 267 -1.63 17.53 19.13
C ALA A 267 -0.25 16.84 19.28
N GLY A 268 0.65 17.43 20.09
CA GLY A 268 1.90 16.78 20.50
C GLY A 268 2.88 16.44 19.37
N LEU A 269 3.51 15.26 19.49
CA LEU A 269 4.45 14.66 18.54
C LEU A 269 5.64 15.56 18.14
N ALA A 270 6.13 16.41 19.04
CA ALA A 270 7.13 17.43 18.74
C ALA A 270 8.43 16.87 18.13
N SER A 271 8.93 15.75 18.66
CA SER A 271 10.09 15.02 18.14
C SER A 271 9.85 14.47 16.73
N SER A 272 8.75 13.75 16.52
CA SER A 272 8.39 13.15 15.23
C SER A 272 8.11 14.22 14.15
N LYS A 273 7.39 15.30 14.50
CA LYS A 273 7.20 16.48 13.64
C LYS A 273 8.53 17.11 13.26
N ARG A 274 9.47 17.24 14.20
CA ARG A 274 10.81 17.78 13.94
C ARG A 274 11.60 16.91 12.96
N LEU A 275 11.65 15.59 13.19
CA LEU A 275 12.35 14.64 12.30
C LEU A 275 11.77 14.68 10.86
N ILE A 276 10.45 14.80 10.72
CA ILE A 276 9.79 14.91 9.41
C ILE A 276 10.08 16.28 8.75
N LYS A 277 10.12 17.37 9.51
CA LYS A 277 10.52 18.70 9.01
C LYS A 277 11.98 18.70 8.54
N GLU A 278 12.89 18.10 9.30
CA GLU A 278 14.30 17.94 8.93
C GLU A 278 14.48 17.06 7.68
N ALA A 279 13.62 16.06 7.47
CA ALA A 279 13.74 15.10 6.36
C ALA A 279 13.03 15.50 5.06
N ILE A 280 11.93 16.26 5.11
CA ILE A 280 11.13 16.66 3.92
C ILE A 280 11.09 18.18 3.74
N VAL A 281 10.68 18.93 4.76
CA VAL A 281 10.39 20.37 4.65
C VAL A 281 11.67 21.19 4.44
N PHE A 282 12.72 20.93 5.22
CA PHE A 282 13.97 21.70 5.16
C PHE A 282 14.73 21.52 3.83
N PRO A 283 14.80 20.32 3.21
CA PRO A 283 15.33 20.17 1.86
C PRO A 283 14.61 20.98 0.78
N ILE A 284 13.28 21.12 0.87
CA ILE A 284 12.49 21.89 -0.08
C ILE A 284 12.70 23.40 0.17
N LYS A 285 12.78 23.83 1.43
CA LYS A 285 12.91 25.25 1.81
C LYS A 285 14.35 25.80 1.71
N PHE A 286 15.36 24.96 1.90
CA PHE A 286 16.77 25.37 1.99
C PHE A 286 17.70 24.47 1.14
N PRO A 287 17.43 24.26 -0.16
CA PRO A 287 18.11 23.23 -0.97
C PRO A 287 19.63 23.41 -1.09
N SER A 288 20.16 24.62 -0.91
CA SER A 288 21.60 24.92 -0.88
C SER A 288 22.35 24.22 0.26
N LEU A 289 21.68 23.88 1.36
CA LEU A 289 22.26 23.15 2.49
C LEU A 289 22.33 21.63 2.25
N PHE A 290 21.50 21.10 1.34
CA PHE A 290 21.30 19.66 1.14
C PHE A 290 22.07 19.14 -0.08
N THR A 291 23.40 19.26 -0.01
CA THR A 291 24.33 18.92 -1.10
C THR A 291 25.35 17.83 -0.71
N GLY A 292 25.95 17.19 -1.72
CA GLY A 292 26.99 16.18 -1.54
C GLY A 292 26.49 14.92 -0.82
N ILE A 293 26.88 14.77 0.46
CA ILE A 293 26.44 13.68 1.35
C ILE A 293 25.09 14.00 2.00
N LEU A 294 24.76 15.28 2.22
CA LEU A 294 23.52 15.75 2.84
C LEU A 294 22.33 15.73 1.86
N LYS A 295 22.20 14.67 1.06
CA LYS A 295 21.05 14.48 0.18
C LYS A 295 19.78 14.25 1.02
N PRO A 296 18.61 14.72 0.55
CA PRO A 296 17.36 14.47 1.26
C PRO A 296 16.92 13.02 1.14
N TRP A 297 16.48 12.46 2.27
CA TRP A 297 15.91 11.12 2.39
C TRP A 297 14.78 10.91 1.39
N LYS A 298 14.77 9.78 0.68
CA LYS A 298 13.77 9.44 -0.35
C LYS A 298 12.66 8.53 0.17
N GLY A 299 12.93 7.74 1.21
CA GLY A 299 11.94 6.86 1.83
C GLY A 299 11.86 7.05 3.35
N ILE A 300 10.66 7.38 3.85
CA ILE A 300 10.39 7.53 5.28
C ILE A 300 9.26 6.58 5.69
N LEU A 301 9.43 5.87 6.81
CA LEU A 301 8.40 5.05 7.45
C LEU A 301 7.91 5.72 8.74
N MET A 302 6.61 5.96 8.83
CA MET A 302 5.91 6.24 10.08
C MET A 302 5.27 4.94 10.58
N PHE A 303 5.65 4.49 11.76
CA PHE A 303 5.11 3.27 12.38
C PHE A 303 4.63 3.54 13.81
N GLY A 304 3.83 2.64 14.38
CA GLY A 304 3.30 2.77 15.72
C GLY A 304 1.84 2.31 15.81
N PRO A 305 1.19 2.45 16.98
CA PRO A 305 -0.19 2.02 17.19
C PRO A 305 -1.20 2.62 16.19
N PRO A 306 -2.34 1.95 15.95
CA PRO A 306 -3.47 2.58 15.26
C PRO A 306 -3.98 3.79 16.06
N GLY A 307 -4.61 4.76 15.39
CA GLY A 307 -5.21 5.92 16.05
C GLY A 307 -4.24 6.99 16.58
N THR A 308 -2.93 6.88 16.33
CA THR A 308 -1.92 7.90 16.71
C THR A 308 -1.71 9.02 15.68
N GLY A 309 -2.56 9.09 14.65
CA GLY A 309 -2.58 10.21 13.70
C GLY A 309 -1.60 10.14 12.53
N LYS A 310 -0.97 8.99 12.24
CA LYS A 310 -0.02 8.79 11.13
C LYS A 310 -0.51 9.39 9.78
N THR A 311 -1.73 9.07 9.37
CA THR A 311 -2.35 9.59 8.13
C THR A 311 -2.64 11.10 8.18
N MET A 312 -2.92 11.65 9.37
CA MET A 312 -3.10 13.10 9.58
C MET A 312 -1.77 13.85 9.49
N LEU A 313 -0.69 13.22 9.99
CA LEU A 313 0.68 13.71 9.89
C LEU A 313 1.18 13.74 8.44
N ALA A 314 0.84 12.73 7.63
CA ALA A 314 1.09 12.74 6.19
C ALA A 314 0.36 13.88 5.45
N LYS A 315 -0.92 14.14 5.82
CA LYS A 315 -1.69 15.25 5.26
C LYS A 315 -1.10 16.61 5.63
N ALA A 316 -0.65 16.80 6.88
CA ALA A 316 0.03 18.03 7.28
C ALA A 316 1.34 18.26 6.50
N VAL A 317 2.15 17.21 6.26
CA VAL A 317 3.33 17.30 5.40
C VAL A 317 2.97 17.83 4.01
N ALA A 318 1.91 17.30 3.39
CA ALA A 318 1.50 17.70 2.05
C ALA A 318 1.11 19.19 1.98
N THR A 319 0.20 19.62 2.85
CA THR A 319 -0.26 21.01 2.95
C THR A 319 0.90 21.99 3.14
N GLU A 320 1.87 21.63 3.99
CA GLU A 320 2.97 22.50 4.41
C GLU A 320 4.17 22.49 3.44
N CYS A 321 4.33 21.43 2.63
CA CYS A 321 5.30 21.38 1.54
C CYS A 321 4.76 21.93 0.20
N GLN A 322 3.44 22.10 0.07
CA GLN A 322 2.75 22.45 -1.18
C GLN A 322 3.11 21.53 -2.37
N THR A 323 3.29 20.23 -2.07
CA THR A 323 3.64 19.16 -3.01
C THR A 323 2.41 18.41 -3.49
N THR A 324 2.43 17.90 -4.72
CA THR A 324 1.36 17.02 -5.22
C THR A 324 1.31 15.75 -4.38
N PHE A 325 0.14 15.46 -3.78
CA PHE A 325 -0.04 14.35 -2.84
C PHE A 325 -0.76 13.18 -3.48
N PHE A 326 -0.06 12.06 -3.63
CA PHE A 326 -0.62 10.80 -4.11
C PHE A 326 -0.97 9.94 -2.89
N ASN A 327 -2.27 9.74 -2.63
CA ASN A 327 -2.75 8.99 -1.46
C ASN A 327 -3.09 7.56 -1.86
N ILE A 328 -2.10 6.68 -1.89
CA ILE A 328 -2.21 5.36 -2.50
C ILE A 328 -2.50 4.29 -1.45
N SER A 329 -3.59 3.56 -1.66
CA SER A 329 -4.01 2.41 -0.85
C SER A 329 -3.64 1.09 -1.52
N ALA A 330 -3.75 -0.03 -0.80
CA ALA A 330 -3.53 -1.35 -1.41
C ALA A 330 -4.53 -1.68 -2.54
N SER A 331 -5.79 -1.25 -2.41
CA SER A 331 -6.82 -1.41 -3.45
C SER A 331 -6.56 -0.55 -4.69
N SER A 332 -5.87 0.59 -4.55
CA SER A 332 -5.43 1.44 -5.67
C SER A 332 -4.46 0.73 -6.63
N VAL A 333 -3.59 -0.15 -6.11
CA VAL A 333 -2.51 -0.81 -6.89
C VAL A 333 -2.75 -2.28 -7.19
N VAL A 334 -3.65 -2.97 -6.48
CA VAL A 334 -3.93 -4.41 -6.70
C VAL A 334 -5.06 -4.60 -7.71
N SER A 335 -4.70 -4.80 -8.97
CA SER A 335 -5.64 -5.22 -10.03
C SER A 335 -5.90 -6.74 -10.01
N LYS A 336 -7.12 -7.14 -10.41
CA LYS A 336 -7.47 -8.55 -10.74
C LYS A 336 -6.79 -9.03 -12.04
N TRP A 337 -6.34 -8.10 -12.89
CA TRP A 337 -5.79 -8.40 -14.20
C TRP A 337 -4.26 -8.63 -14.13
N ARG A 338 -3.83 -9.79 -14.64
CA ARG A 338 -2.45 -10.28 -14.53
C ARG A 338 -1.48 -9.41 -15.35
N GLY A 339 -0.77 -8.53 -14.66
CA GLY A 339 0.22 -7.62 -15.22
C GLY A 339 -0.13 -6.14 -15.03
N ASP A 340 -1.35 -5.81 -14.61
CA ASP A 340 -1.73 -4.40 -14.49
C ASP A 340 -1.26 -3.77 -13.18
N SER A 341 -1.11 -4.53 -12.09
CA SER A 341 -0.54 -4.03 -10.83
C SER A 341 0.92 -3.56 -10.97
N GLU A 342 1.72 -4.22 -11.81
CA GLU A 342 3.10 -3.78 -12.13
C GLU A 342 3.11 -2.56 -13.07
N LYS A 343 2.17 -2.45 -14.02
CA LYS A 343 1.98 -1.24 -14.84
C LYS A 343 1.52 -0.03 -13.99
N LEU A 344 0.56 -0.22 -13.08
CA LEU A 344 0.04 0.82 -12.18
C LEU A 344 1.15 1.41 -11.32
N VAL A 345 2.04 0.56 -10.75
CA VAL A 345 3.20 1.04 -9.98
C VAL A 345 4.20 1.83 -10.85
N ARG A 346 4.41 1.45 -12.12
CA ARG A 346 5.22 2.27 -13.05
C ARG A 346 4.60 3.64 -13.32
N VAL A 347 3.32 3.64 -13.71
CA VAL A 347 2.56 4.86 -14.03
C VAL A 347 2.46 5.79 -12.82
N LEU A 348 2.24 5.27 -11.62
CA LEU A 348 2.26 6.04 -10.37
C LEU A 348 3.56 6.83 -10.19
N PHE A 349 4.71 6.17 -10.34
CA PHE A 349 6.00 6.84 -10.17
C PHE A 349 6.34 7.75 -11.35
N GLU A 350 5.89 7.44 -12.57
CA GLU A 350 6.01 8.32 -13.74
C GLU A 350 5.20 9.62 -13.56
N LEU A 351 3.94 9.52 -13.14
CA LEU A 351 3.10 10.68 -12.80
C LEU A 351 3.69 11.47 -11.63
N ALA A 352 4.19 10.81 -10.58
CA ALA A 352 4.82 11.50 -9.45
C ALA A 352 6.09 12.26 -9.85
N ARG A 353 6.89 11.74 -10.79
CA ARG A 353 8.03 12.45 -11.41
C ARG A 353 7.56 13.61 -12.27
N TYR A 354 6.55 13.39 -13.11
CA TYR A 354 5.98 14.42 -13.97
C TYR A 354 5.43 15.61 -13.17
N HIS A 355 4.74 15.35 -12.06
CA HIS A 355 4.20 16.36 -11.15
C HIS A 355 5.18 16.86 -10.07
N ALA A 356 6.45 16.46 -10.11
CA ALA A 356 7.43 16.84 -9.07
C ALA A 356 7.51 18.38 -8.87
N PRO A 357 7.60 18.86 -7.61
CA PRO A 357 7.82 18.08 -6.38
C PRO A 357 6.56 17.39 -5.85
N SER A 358 6.69 16.10 -5.51
CA SER A 358 5.58 15.19 -5.20
C SER A 358 5.85 14.33 -3.96
N THR A 359 4.79 14.04 -3.21
CA THR A 359 4.80 13.11 -2.08
C THR A 359 3.89 11.92 -2.39
N ILE A 360 4.46 10.73 -2.47
CA ILE A 360 3.72 9.47 -2.54
C ILE A 360 3.51 8.97 -1.12
N PHE A 361 2.27 8.97 -0.65
CA PHE A 361 1.90 8.37 0.62
C PHE A 361 1.33 6.96 0.38
N LEU A 362 1.91 5.97 1.07
CA LEU A 362 1.42 4.59 1.09
C LEU A 362 0.89 4.29 2.49
N ASP A 363 -0.43 4.24 2.68
CA ASP A 363 -1.02 3.82 3.96
C ASP A 363 -1.10 2.28 4.04
N GLU A 364 -1.18 1.76 5.27
CA GLU A 364 -1.22 0.32 5.59
C GLU A 364 -0.19 -0.52 4.82
N LEU A 365 1.06 -0.05 4.76
CA LEU A 365 2.12 -0.60 3.91
C LEU A 365 2.36 -2.11 4.07
N GLU A 366 2.08 -2.69 5.24
CA GLU A 366 2.08 -4.12 5.52
C GLU A 366 1.20 -4.94 4.56
N SER A 367 0.08 -4.39 4.09
CA SER A 367 -0.83 -5.05 3.15
C SER A 367 -0.24 -5.16 1.73
N ILE A 368 0.57 -4.18 1.32
CA ILE A 368 1.24 -4.12 0.02
C ILE A 368 2.58 -4.86 0.06
N MET A 369 3.35 -4.65 1.13
CA MET A 369 4.77 -5.02 1.26
C MET A 369 5.06 -5.98 2.43
N GLY A 370 4.05 -6.74 2.88
CA GLY A 370 4.20 -7.75 3.91
C GLY A 370 5.25 -8.83 3.57
N GLN A 371 5.82 -9.46 4.59
CA GLN A 371 6.85 -10.50 4.46
C GLN A 371 6.41 -11.62 3.51
N ARG A 372 7.38 -12.19 2.78
CA ARG A 372 7.16 -13.28 1.84
C ARG A 372 6.98 -14.58 2.62
N THR A 373 5.72 -15.00 2.81
CA THR A 373 5.43 -16.30 3.42
C THR A 373 6.08 -17.44 2.63
N SER A 374 6.85 -18.27 3.34
CA SER A 374 7.58 -19.42 2.75
C SER A 374 6.65 -20.46 2.15
N ASP A 375 5.43 -20.58 2.67
CA ASP A 375 4.47 -21.66 2.39
C ASP A 375 3.64 -21.44 1.11
N GLY A 376 4.26 -20.84 0.08
CA GLY A 376 3.77 -20.86 -1.31
C GLY A 376 2.49 -20.06 -1.64
N GLY A 377 1.69 -19.68 -0.65
CA GLY A 377 0.36 -19.05 -0.84
C GLY A 377 0.36 -17.61 -1.39
N GLU A 378 1.50 -16.94 -1.46
CA GLU A 378 1.60 -15.57 -1.98
C GLU A 378 1.41 -15.54 -3.51
N HIS A 379 0.32 -14.89 -3.96
CA HIS A 379 -0.03 -14.80 -5.37
C HIS A 379 1.06 -14.11 -6.21
N GLU A 380 1.38 -14.69 -7.37
CA GLU A 380 2.48 -14.24 -8.23
C GLU A 380 2.37 -12.76 -8.65
N GLY A 381 1.16 -12.26 -8.90
CA GLY A 381 0.92 -10.84 -9.20
C GLY A 381 1.37 -9.90 -8.06
N SER A 382 1.19 -10.30 -6.80
CA SER A 382 1.69 -9.53 -5.64
C SER A 382 3.22 -9.52 -5.62
N ARG A 383 3.88 -10.68 -5.83
CA ARG A 383 5.35 -10.77 -5.91
C ARG A 383 5.95 -9.85 -6.97
N ARG A 384 5.31 -9.73 -8.14
CA ARG A 384 5.74 -8.83 -9.22
C ARG A 384 5.51 -7.36 -8.87
N MET A 385 4.33 -7.01 -8.37
CA MET A 385 4.01 -5.65 -7.88
C MET A 385 5.00 -5.19 -6.80
N LYS A 386 5.27 -6.04 -5.78
CA LYS A 386 6.30 -5.80 -4.75
C LYS A 386 7.68 -5.57 -5.39
N THR A 387 8.06 -6.40 -6.36
CA THR A 387 9.36 -6.29 -7.04
C THR A 387 9.48 -4.98 -7.84
N GLU A 388 8.42 -4.59 -8.56
CA GLU A 388 8.39 -3.33 -9.31
C GLU A 388 8.45 -2.10 -8.40
N LEU A 389 7.73 -2.10 -7.26
CA LEU A 389 7.78 -1.00 -6.31
C LEU A 389 9.20 -0.79 -5.75
N LEU A 390 9.90 -1.87 -5.43
CA LEU A 390 11.29 -1.84 -4.98
C LEU A 390 12.26 -1.33 -6.08
N ILE A 391 11.98 -1.62 -7.36
CA ILE A 391 12.73 -1.11 -8.51
C ILE A 391 12.49 0.39 -8.70
N GLN A 392 11.23 0.85 -8.61
CA GLN A 392 10.90 2.27 -8.76
C GLN A 392 11.50 3.13 -7.63
N MET A 393 11.54 2.63 -6.40
CA MET A 393 12.25 3.27 -5.29
C MET A 393 13.77 3.35 -5.52
N ASP A 394 14.41 2.27 -6.02
CA ASP A 394 15.83 2.28 -6.40
C ASP A 394 16.11 3.28 -7.55
N GLY A 395 15.09 3.62 -8.35
CA GLY A 395 15.11 4.71 -9.32
C GLY A 395 15.11 6.09 -8.65
N LEU A 396 14.18 6.34 -7.72
CA LEU A 396 14.10 7.62 -6.99
C LEU A 396 15.37 7.95 -6.18
N ALA A 397 16.05 6.92 -5.65
CA ALA A 397 17.32 7.09 -4.94
C ALA A 397 18.50 7.50 -5.85
N LYS A 398 18.39 7.27 -7.16
CA LYS A 398 19.42 7.62 -8.17
C LYS A 398 19.10 8.92 -8.90
N GLY A 399 17.82 9.25 -9.06
CA GLY A 399 17.37 10.49 -9.68
C GLY A 399 17.60 11.71 -8.80
N ASN A 400 17.81 12.88 -9.44
CA ASN A 400 17.75 14.19 -8.77
C ASN A 400 16.30 14.68 -8.61
N GLU A 401 15.31 13.81 -8.84
CA GLU A 401 13.88 14.12 -8.89
C GLU A 401 13.33 14.44 -7.49
N HIS A 402 12.57 15.52 -7.33
CA HIS A 402 11.98 15.90 -6.03
C HIS A 402 10.71 15.09 -5.67
N VAL A 403 10.79 13.78 -5.84
CA VAL A 403 9.76 12.82 -5.40
C VAL A 403 10.21 12.16 -4.10
N PHE A 404 9.28 12.01 -3.16
CA PHE A 404 9.50 11.44 -1.84
C PHE A 404 8.42 10.41 -1.50
N LEU A 405 8.79 9.29 -0.89
CA LEU A 405 7.86 8.25 -0.45
C LEU A 405 7.73 8.23 1.07
N LEU A 406 6.49 8.32 1.55
CA LEU A 406 6.10 8.28 2.95
C LEU A 406 5.21 7.05 3.18
N GLY A 407 5.72 6.00 3.81
CA GLY A 407 4.93 4.85 4.22
C GLY A 407 4.35 5.05 5.62
N ALA A 408 3.09 4.68 5.83
CA ALA A 408 2.53 4.44 7.15
C ALA A 408 2.32 2.93 7.37
N SER A 409 2.51 2.47 8.61
CA SER A 409 2.30 1.08 9.00
C SER A 409 1.83 0.94 10.45
N ASN A 410 0.94 -0.03 10.71
CA ASN A 410 0.58 -0.48 12.05
C ASN A 410 1.37 -1.74 12.44
N LEU A 411 1.79 -2.55 11.47
CA LEU A 411 2.50 -3.82 11.68
C LEU A 411 3.95 -3.80 11.12
N PRO A 412 4.87 -2.98 11.69
CA PRO A 412 6.19 -2.75 11.11
C PRO A 412 7.13 -3.98 11.12
N TRP A 413 6.87 -4.94 12.01
CA TRP A 413 7.56 -6.23 12.04
C TRP A 413 7.15 -7.17 10.89
N ASP A 414 5.96 -6.96 10.30
CA ASP A 414 5.45 -7.77 9.19
C ASP A 414 5.88 -7.25 7.81
N LEU A 415 6.72 -6.20 7.72
CA LEU A 415 7.24 -5.65 6.46
C LEU A 415 8.42 -6.47 5.87
N ASP A 416 8.50 -6.58 4.54
CA ASP A 416 9.67 -7.15 3.84
C ASP A 416 10.95 -6.34 4.15
N VAL A 417 12.01 -7.02 4.57
CA VAL A 417 13.34 -6.43 4.83
C VAL A 417 13.87 -5.65 3.61
N ALA A 418 13.52 -6.09 2.39
CA ALA A 418 13.85 -5.37 1.16
C ALA A 418 13.17 -3.99 1.07
N MET A 419 11.96 -3.84 1.64
CA MET A 419 11.26 -2.56 1.74
C MET A 419 11.86 -1.71 2.86
N LEU A 420 12.09 -2.30 4.05
CA LEU A 420 12.72 -1.60 5.18
C LEU A 420 14.08 -0.99 4.79
N ARG A 421 14.89 -1.67 3.97
CA ARG A 421 16.18 -1.15 3.45
C ARG A 421 16.04 0.15 2.65
N ARG A 422 14.88 0.42 2.04
CA ARG A 422 14.58 1.61 1.21
C ARG A 422 13.78 2.67 1.98
N LEU A 423 13.31 2.34 3.17
CA LEU A 423 12.75 3.25 4.16
C LEU A 423 13.89 3.68 5.09
N GLU A 424 14.68 4.62 4.58
CA GLU A 424 15.96 5.09 5.12
C GLU A 424 15.79 5.74 6.49
N LYS A 425 14.70 6.50 6.69
CA LYS A 425 14.31 7.03 8.00
C LYS A 425 13.06 6.32 8.50
N ARG A 426 13.07 5.93 9.79
CA ARG A 426 11.97 5.21 10.45
C ARG A 426 11.64 5.98 11.72
N ILE A 427 10.37 6.32 11.92
CA ILE A 427 9.90 7.24 12.95
C ILE A 427 8.71 6.60 13.68
N LEU A 428 8.85 6.41 15.00
CA LEU A 428 7.75 5.99 15.84
C LEU A 428 6.78 7.16 16.05
N ILE A 429 5.49 6.90 15.82
CA ILE A 429 4.36 7.77 16.14
C ILE A 429 3.59 7.07 17.26
N ASP A 430 4.07 7.31 18.48
CA ASP A 430 3.63 6.63 19.71
C ASP A 430 2.29 7.17 20.24
N LEU A 431 1.80 6.62 21.35
CA LEU A 431 0.64 7.10 22.07
C LEU A 431 0.83 8.55 22.59
N PRO A 432 -0.25 9.35 22.67
CA PRO A 432 -0.15 10.76 23.10
C PRO A 432 0.18 10.91 24.59
N ASP A 433 1.19 11.75 24.89
CA ASP A 433 1.53 12.24 26.24
C ASP A 433 0.36 12.92 26.95
N LYS A 434 0.47 13.16 28.27
CA LYS A 434 -0.59 13.80 29.06
C LYS A 434 -1.05 15.14 28.46
N ASP A 435 -0.10 16.03 28.17
CA ASP A 435 -0.39 17.34 27.58
C ASP A 435 -0.98 17.20 26.17
N SER A 436 -0.53 16.20 25.41
CA SER A 436 -1.09 15.88 24.09
C SER A 436 -2.56 15.43 24.21
N ARG A 437 -2.90 14.58 25.18
CA ARG A 437 -4.30 14.15 25.44
C ARG A 437 -5.17 15.31 25.88
N LYS A 438 -4.64 16.23 26.70
CA LYS A 438 -5.32 17.48 27.08
C LYS A 438 -5.65 18.32 25.85
N THR A 439 -4.67 18.56 24.97
CA THR A 439 -4.90 19.29 23.70
C THR A 439 -5.88 18.56 22.77
N ILE A 440 -5.88 17.22 22.73
CA ILE A 440 -6.86 16.44 21.95
C ILE A 440 -8.28 16.67 22.49
N PHE A 441 -8.50 16.57 23.82
CA PHE A 441 -9.82 16.87 24.40
C PHE A 441 -10.25 18.32 24.14
N GLN A 442 -9.35 19.30 24.29
CA GLN A 442 -9.65 20.71 24.01
C GLN A 442 -9.99 20.97 22.54
N SER A 443 -9.42 20.19 21.61
CA SER A 443 -9.70 20.29 20.17
C SER A 443 -10.99 19.58 19.76
N LEU A 444 -11.45 18.58 20.51
CA LEU A 444 -12.65 17.77 20.20
C LEU A 444 -13.91 18.24 20.95
N LEU A 445 -13.74 18.80 22.14
CA LEU A 445 -14.78 19.39 22.98
C LEU A 445 -14.29 20.77 23.48
N PRO A 446 -14.16 21.78 22.59
CA PRO A 446 -13.74 23.12 23.01
C PRO A 446 -14.79 23.77 23.93
N ALA A 447 -14.35 24.52 24.93
CA ALA A 447 -15.23 25.18 25.90
C ALA A 447 -16.14 26.26 25.29
N ASP A 448 -15.76 26.77 24.12
CA ASP A 448 -16.53 27.72 23.30
C ASP A 448 -17.31 27.00 22.18
N MET A 449 -17.57 25.69 22.32
CA MET A 449 -18.44 24.96 21.39
C MET A 449 -19.90 25.34 21.60
N ILE A 450 -20.49 25.91 20.56
CA ILE A 450 -21.86 26.42 20.51
C ILE A 450 -22.56 25.75 19.31
N ASP A 451 -23.87 25.47 19.42
CA ASP A 451 -24.68 24.92 18.33
C ASP A 451 -25.40 25.99 17.48
N ASP A 452 -26.16 25.56 16.47
CA ASP A 452 -26.90 26.45 15.55
C ASP A 452 -27.97 27.30 16.27
N SER A 453 -28.27 27.03 17.55
CA SER A 453 -29.22 27.76 18.40
C SER A 453 -28.55 28.70 19.41
N ASP A 454 -27.24 28.95 19.27
CA ASP A 454 -26.41 29.75 20.18
C ASP A 454 -26.29 29.15 21.62
N VAL A 455 -26.53 27.84 21.78
CA VAL A 455 -26.44 27.12 23.05
C VAL A 455 -25.07 26.46 23.22
N ARG A 456 -24.46 26.58 24.41
CA ARG A 456 -23.20 25.88 24.74
C ARG A 456 -23.40 24.35 24.74
N VAL A 457 -22.71 23.68 23.82
CA VAL A 457 -22.69 22.21 23.69
C VAL A 457 -21.83 21.57 24.79
N VAL A 458 -20.81 22.29 25.26
CA VAL A 458 -19.81 21.82 26.21
C VAL A 458 -19.93 22.59 27.53
N GLY A 459 -20.05 21.86 28.63
CA GLY A 459 -20.03 22.42 29.99
C GLY A 459 -18.61 22.74 30.47
N ASP A 460 -18.46 23.05 31.77
CA ASP A 460 -17.13 23.23 32.35
C ASP A 460 -16.42 21.86 32.49
N LEU A 461 -15.33 21.66 31.73
CA LEU A 461 -14.59 20.41 31.64
C LEU A 461 -13.15 20.59 32.18
N ASP A 462 -12.81 19.86 33.24
CA ASP A 462 -11.42 19.75 33.68
C ASP A 462 -10.65 18.78 32.75
N TYR A 463 -10.11 19.34 31.67
CA TYR A 463 -9.24 18.67 30.71
C TYR A 463 -7.96 18.07 31.34
N GLU A 464 -7.49 18.58 32.48
CA GLU A 464 -6.29 18.09 33.19
C GLU A 464 -6.62 16.78 33.92
N ALA A 465 -7.77 16.69 34.58
CA ALA A 465 -8.30 15.46 35.14
C ALA A 465 -8.61 14.43 34.05
N LEU A 466 -9.30 14.82 32.97
CA LEU A 466 -9.62 13.92 31.85
C LEU A 466 -8.35 13.32 31.21
N ALA A 467 -7.34 14.15 30.94
CA ALA A 467 -6.04 13.69 30.41
C ALA A 467 -5.26 12.81 31.41
N SER A 468 -5.51 12.95 32.72
CA SER A 468 -4.95 12.07 33.75
C SER A 468 -5.61 10.68 33.75
N LEU A 469 -6.92 10.62 33.52
CA LEU A 469 -7.70 9.37 33.48
C LEU A 469 -7.42 8.53 32.22
N THR A 470 -7.27 9.15 31.05
CA THR A 470 -7.09 8.45 29.76
C THR A 470 -5.65 7.98 29.46
N LYS A 471 -4.91 7.52 30.47
CA LYS A 471 -3.56 6.97 30.24
C LYS A 471 -3.64 5.72 29.34
N GLY A 472 -2.85 5.69 28.27
CA GLY A 472 -2.81 4.58 27.29
C GLY A 472 -3.78 4.70 26.12
N TYR A 473 -4.65 5.72 26.10
CA TYR A 473 -5.62 5.94 25.03
C TYR A 473 -4.94 6.57 23.81
N SER A 474 -5.28 6.08 22.61
CA SER A 474 -4.94 6.71 21.34
C SER A 474 -5.81 7.95 21.08
N GLY A 475 -5.47 8.74 20.04
CA GLY A 475 -6.31 9.85 19.60
C GLY A 475 -7.69 9.39 19.11
N SER A 476 -7.77 8.20 18.51
CA SER A 476 -9.04 7.56 18.13
C SER A 476 -9.88 7.16 19.34
N ASP A 477 -9.27 6.63 20.41
CA ASP A 477 -9.99 6.26 21.63
C ASP A 477 -10.56 7.50 22.34
N ILE A 478 -9.79 8.60 22.39
CA ILE A 478 -10.26 9.87 22.97
C ILE A 478 -11.40 10.47 22.13
N ASN A 479 -11.34 10.38 20.80
CA ASN A 479 -12.44 10.79 19.92
C ASN A 479 -13.70 9.93 20.15
N LEU A 480 -13.54 8.62 20.37
CA LEU A 480 -14.66 7.74 20.73
C LEU A 480 -15.28 8.13 22.08
N VAL A 481 -14.45 8.43 23.11
CA VAL A 481 -14.91 8.95 24.41
C VAL A 481 -15.68 10.28 24.24
N CYS A 482 -15.18 11.22 23.44
CA CYS A 482 -15.86 12.51 23.22
C CYS A 482 -17.21 12.33 22.53
N ARG A 483 -17.30 11.44 21.54
CA ARG A 483 -18.56 11.11 20.85
C ARG A 483 -19.55 10.37 21.76
N GLU A 484 -19.07 9.45 22.59
CA GLU A 484 -19.89 8.72 23.56
C GLU A 484 -20.43 9.66 24.66
N ALA A 485 -19.63 10.64 25.10
CA ALA A 485 -20.09 11.69 26.00
C ALA A 485 -21.16 12.58 25.34
N ALA A 486 -20.96 13.01 24.09
CA ALA A 486 -21.94 13.77 23.32
C ALA A 486 -23.28 13.03 23.09
N MET A 487 -23.25 11.69 23.05
CA MET A 487 -24.47 10.89 22.96
C MET A 487 -25.26 10.80 24.28
N ARG A 488 -24.68 11.09 25.45
CA ARG A 488 -25.36 10.94 26.75
C ARG A 488 -26.53 11.93 26.95
N PRO A 489 -26.38 13.25 26.69
CA PRO A 489 -27.53 14.16 26.64
C PRO A 489 -28.64 13.70 25.68
N LEU A 490 -28.26 13.20 24.50
CA LEU A 490 -29.22 12.77 23.48
C LEU A 490 -29.98 11.50 23.88
N ARG A 491 -29.34 10.55 24.59
CA ARG A 491 -30.03 9.37 25.16
C ARG A 491 -31.11 9.79 26.17
N LYS A 492 -30.81 10.72 27.08
CA LYS A 492 -31.79 11.29 28.04
C LYS A 492 -33.03 11.90 27.36
N ILE A 493 -32.91 12.31 26.09
CA ILE A 493 -34.02 12.81 25.26
C ILE A 493 -34.75 11.64 24.58
N PHE A 494 -34.04 10.65 24.03
CA PHE A 494 -34.66 9.44 23.48
C PHE A 494 -35.42 8.64 24.53
N ASP A 495 -34.89 8.47 25.75
CA ASP A 495 -35.58 7.79 26.86
C ASP A 495 -36.93 8.46 27.19
N LYS A 496 -36.99 9.79 27.12
CA LYS A 496 -38.25 10.57 27.28
C LYS A 496 -39.20 10.36 26.10
N LEU A 497 -38.70 10.41 24.87
CA LEU A 497 -39.48 10.20 23.65
C LEU A 497 -40.09 8.79 23.61
N GLU A 498 -39.33 7.76 23.96
CA GLU A 498 -39.82 6.38 24.08
C GLU A 498 -40.83 6.24 25.22
N ALA A 499 -40.62 6.90 26.37
CA ALA A 499 -41.59 6.89 27.47
C ALA A 499 -42.93 7.57 27.13
N VAL A 500 -42.94 8.57 26.23
CA VAL A 500 -44.17 9.18 25.70
C VAL A 500 -44.79 8.30 24.61
N SER A 501 -43.99 7.80 23.66
CA SER A 501 -44.42 6.91 22.59
C SER A 501 -45.10 5.65 23.14
N ASN A 502 -44.49 4.98 24.12
CA ASN A 502 -45.05 3.78 24.75
C ASN A 502 -46.36 4.04 25.54
N LYS A 503 -46.63 5.28 25.98
CA LYS A 503 -47.94 5.67 26.52
C LYS A 503 -48.99 5.94 25.43
N GLN A 504 -48.55 6.28 24.21
CA GLN A 504 -49.44 6.60 23.07
C GLN A 504 -49.69 5.41 22.14
N ILE A 505 -49.13 4.22 22.37
CA ILE A 505 -49.45 3.02 21.56
C ILE A 505 -50.94 2.60 21.71
N GLU A 506 -51.65 3.05 22.74
CA GLU A 506 -53.11 2.91 22.86
C GLU A 506 -53.91 3.96 22.04
N ALA A 507 -53.27 4.97 21.45
CA ALA A 507 -53.92 6.05 20.69
C ALA A 507 -53.12 6.43 19.42
N SER A 508 -53.59 5.99 18.25
CA SER A 508 -52.87 6.13 16.97
C SER A 508 -52.56 7.59 16.58
N VAL A 509 -51.30 8.01 16.74
CA VAL A 509 -50.79 9.38 16.48
C VAL A 509 -49.45 9.31 15.73
N SER A 510 -49.14 10.35 14.94
CA SER A 510 -47.91 10.41 14.12
C SER A 510 -46.70 10.93 14.91
N THR A 511 -45.49 10.54 14.51
CA THR A 511 -44.24 10.93 15.18
C THR A 511 -44.00 12.44 15.24
N ALA A 512 -44.46 13.20 14.26
CA ALA A 512 -44.36 14.67 14.26
C ALA A 512 -45.14 15.28 15.44
N SER A 513 -46.35 14.76 15.69
CA SER A 513 -47.24 15.21 16.77
C SER A 513 -46.68 14.90 18.17
N VAL A 514 -45.77 13.94 18.31
CA VAL A 514 -45.14 13.61 19.60
C VAL A 514 -44.16 14.71 20.04
N LEU A 515 -43.44 15.34 19.10
CA LEU A 515 -42.54 16.46 19.41
C LEU A 515 -43.33 17.70 19.86
N ASP A 516 -44.37 18.07 19.11
CA ASP A 516 -45.30 19.15 19.49
C ASP A 516 -45.93 18.87 20.86
N TYR A 517 -46.37 17.63 21.12
CA TYR A 517 -47.00 17.29 22.41
C TYR A 517 -46.02 17.40 23.58
N ILE A 518 -44.76 17.00 23.39
CA ILE A 518 -43.71 17.15 24.42
C ILE A 518 -43.43 18.62 24.69
N GLN A 519 -43.28 19.48 23.68
CA GLN A 519 -43.11 20.93 23.88
C GLN A 519 -44.29 21.56 24.66
N ASN A 520 -45.50 21.03 24.49
CA ASN A 520 -46.68 21.47 25.25
C ASN A 520 -46.69 20.94 26.69
N GLU A 521 -46.36 19.66 26.95
CA GLU A 521 -46.24 19.12 28.32
C GLU A 521 -45.05 19.71 29.09
N THR A 522 -43.94 20.07 28.43
CA THR A 522 -42.81 20.80 29.04
C THR A 522 -43.05 22.31 29.17
N GLY A 523 -44.29 22.78 28.98
CA GLY A 523 -44.70 24.16 29.25
C GLY A 523 -44.06 25.19 28.32
N GLY A 524 -43.77 24.82 27.08
CA GLY A 524 -43.07 25.67 26.10
C GLY A 524 -41.54 25.67 26.25
N THR A 525 -40.97 24.87 27.16
CA THR A 525 -39.52 24.63 27.17
C THR A 525 -39.18 23.77 25.96
N GLU A 526 -38.40 24.32 25.02
CA GLU A 526 -37.87 23.55 23.89
C GLU A 526 -37.10 22.31 24.35
N ILE A 527 -37.02 21.28 23.51
CA ILE A 527 -36.25 20.06 23.78
C ILE A 527 -34.75 20.34 23.54
N ALA A 528 -34.22 21.29 24.32
CA ALA A 528 -32.83 21.66 24.33
C ALA A 528 -31.97 20.46 24.76
N ARG A 529 -30.77 20.37 24.19
CA ARG A 529 -29.79 19.34 24.58
C ARG A 529 -29.05 19.85 25.83
N ASP A 530 -29.01 19.03 26.88
CA ASP A 530 -28.15 19.30 28.03
C ASP A 530 -26.69 19.43 27.54
N ALA A 531 -25.97 20.45 28.02
CA ALA A 531 -24.54 20.59 27.75
C ALA A 531 -23.76 19.38 28.27
N ILE A 532 -22.75 18.94 27.53
CA ILE A 532 -21.91 17.77 27.90
C ILE A 532 -21.16 18.10 29.19
N SER A 533 -21.45 17.35 30.26
CA SER A 533 -20.82 17.58 31.57
C SER A 533 -19.57 16.72 31.77
N GLN A 534 -18.71 17.12 32.71
CA GLN A 534 -17.57 16.32 33.17
C GLN A 534 -17.99 14.91 33.63
N HIS A 535 -19.21 14.74 34.15
CA HIS A 535 -19.76 13.43 34.52
C HIS A 535 -20.00 12.55 33.28
N ASP A 536 -20.64 13.09 32.24
CA ASP A 536 -20.92 12.35 31.00
C ASP A 536 -19.61 11.88 30.32
N VAL A 537 -18.54 12.69 30.37
CA VAL A 537 -17.21 12.29 29.86
C VAL A 537 -16.55 11.23 30.75
N VAL A 538 -16.60 11.36 32.08
CA VAL A 538 -16.04 10.35 33.00
C VAL A 538 -16.76 9.00 32.90
N GLU A 539 -18.07 8.99 32.65
CA GLU A 539 -18.80 7.75 32.35
C GLU A 539 -18.45 7.18 30.97
N ALA A 540 -18.26 8.02 29.95
CA ALA A 540 -17.79 7.57 28.64
C ALA A 540 -16.40 6.90 28.71
N ILE A 541 -15.50 7.42 29.56
CA ILE A 541 -14.19 6.79 29.86
C ILE A 541 -14.38 5.42 30.55
N ARG A 542 -15.41 5.24 31.40
CA ARG A 542 -15.69 3.94 32.03
C ARG A 542 -16.26 2.90 31.06
N THR A 543 -16.93 3.32 29.98
CA THR A 543 -17.49 2.40 28.96
C THR A 543 -16.56 2.16 27.78
N THR A 544 -15.56 3.01 27.54
CA THR A 544 -14.69 2.96 26.36
C THR A 544 -13.28 2.49 26.75
N ASN A 545 -12.99 1.20 26.59
CA ASN A 545 -11.64 0.67 26.82
C ASN A 545 -10.64 1.17 25.75
N PRO A 546 -9.35 1.36 26.09
CA PRO A 546 -8.32 1.76 25.13
C PRO A 546 -8.00 0.63 24.13
N THR A 547 -7.74 0.99 22.86
CA THR A 547 -7.45 0.02 21.80
C THR A 547 -6.03 -0.57 21.86
N CYS A 548 -5.07 0.13 22.50
CA CYS A 548 -3.68 -0.33 22.57
C CYS A 548 -3.31 -0.85 23.97
N ASP A 549 -2.82 -2.09 24.03
CA ASP A 549 -2.29 -2.71 25.25
C ASP A 549 -0.79 -2.39 25.48
N VAL A 550 -0.36 -2.47 26.74
CA VAL A 550 1.03 -2.26 27.18
C VAL A 550 2.00 -3.26 26.53
N SER A 551 1.55 -4.48 26.21
CA SER A 551 2.38 -5.45 25.46
C SER A 551 2.68 -4.99 24.03
N LEU A 552 1.75 -4.26 23.39
CA LEU A 552 1.94 -3.69 22.05
C LEU A 552 2.86 -2.47 22.08
N GLU A 553 2.67 -1.56 23.05
CA GLU A 553 3.57 -0.41 23.28
C GLU A 553 5.03 -0.87 23.35
N LYS A 554 5.31 -1.85 24.23
CA LYS A 554 6.65 -2.45 24.35
C LYS A 554 7.13 -3.10 23.04
N LYS A 555 6.25 -3.77 22.29
CA LYS A 555 6.60 -4.38 20.99
C LYS A 555 7.04 -3.33 19.97
N TYR A 556 6.41 -2.15 19.92
CA TYR A 556 6.87 -1.04 19.07
C TYR A 556 8.23 -0.48 19.53
N GLN A 557 8.43 -0.29 20.84
CA GLN A 557 9.70 0.20 21.37
C GLN A 557 10.87 -0.78 21.16
N ASP A 558 10.64 -2.10 21.32
CA ASP A 558 11.67 -3.12 21.11
C ASP A 558 11.95 -3.34 19.60
N TRP A 559 10.95 -3.17 18.72
CA TRP A 559 11.17 -3.07 17.27
C TRP A 559 11.97 -1.80 16.91
N GLN A 560 11.66 -0.65 17.52
CA GLN A 560 12.41 0.60 17.34
C GLN A 560 13.88 0.41 17.75
N LYS A 561 14.18 -0.17 18.92
CA LYS A 561 15.56 -0.46 19.35
C LYS A 561 16.31 -1.37 18.36
N SER A 562 15.59 -2.25 17.67
CA SER A 562 16.14 -3.20 16.70
C SER A 562 16.33 -2.63 15.28
N PHE A 563 15.54 -1.62 14.89
CA PHE A 563 15.45 -1.14 13.50
C PHE A 563 15.50 0.38 13.31
N SER A 564 15.59 1.19 14.37
CA SER A 564 15.64 2.65 14.25
C SER A 564 16.96 3.16 13.66
N SER A 565 16.95 4.43 13.26
CA SER A 565 18.14 5.21 12.89
C SER A 565 18.14 6.57 13.59
N VAL A 566 17.63 6.53 14.82
CA VAL A 566 17.57 7.53 15.92
C VAL A 566 17.44 6.74 17.21
#